data_AF-A0A1B2I660-F1
#
_entry.id   AF-A0A1B2I660-F1
#
_cell.length_a   1.000
_cell.length_b   1.000
_cell.length_c   1.000
_cell.angle_alpha   90.00
_cell.angle_beta   90.00
_cell.angle_gamma   90.00
#
_symmetry.space_group_name_H-M   'P 1'
#
loop_
_entity.id
_entity.type
_entity.pdbx_description
1 polymer ?
#
loop_
_entity_poly.entity_id
_entity_poly.type
_entity_poly.pdbx_seq_one_letter_code
_entity_poly.pdbx_strand_id
1 'polypeptide(L)'
;MKRDDNTLRLLLWLVMAALAVWLALVASILCAYGATPAQDFYAAARGQPGINAYAATCQSAVETGYWQSELWRRAYNGAGIKAPPEWRAAGKPYIRIASREYSNGKYITRESYFRRYGSRAAFLADYAAKIRKDYPYTYKHSDNFLLCFAGLYRGRLGSWATDRKYFEKLTRMAVRLAPEIFGPAWHDKLLTAYEYARNELEPWQREIIKGYL
;
A
#
# COMPACT_ATOMS: atom_id res chain seq x y z
N MET A 1 -67.76 -11.24 -9.60
CA MET A 1 -66.80 -11.31 -8.48
C MET A 1 -65.76 -10.21 -8.69
N LYS A 2 -65.90 -9.04 -8.04
CA LYS A 2 -64.90 -7.95 -8.13
C LYS A 2 -63.62 -8.46 -7.45
N ARG A 3 -62.55 -8.66 -8.22
CA ARG A 3 -61.22 -8.95 -7.68
C ARG A 3 -60.82 -7.75 -6.81
N ASP A 4 -60.59 -8.01 -5.53
CA ASP A 4 -60.31 -6.95 -4.54
C ASP A 4 -58.99 -6.25 -4.88
N ASP A 5 -59.07 -4.95 -5.19
CA ASP A 5 -57.92 -4.15 -5.63
C ASP A 5 -56.90 -3.97 -4.50
N ASN A 6 -57.34 -4.10 -3.23
CA ASN A 6 -56.46 -4.01 -2.07
C ASN A 6 -55.55 -5.23 -1.92
N THR A 7 -56.04 -6.43 -2.26
CA THR A 7 -55.21 -7.65 -2.24
C THR A 7 -54.14 -7.61 -3.32
N LEU A 8 -54.44 -7.07 -4.50
CA LEU A 8 -53.45 -6.91 -5.58
C LEU A 8 -52.37 -5.89 -5.20
N ARG A 9 -52.76 -4.76 -4.58
CA ARG A 9 -51.82 -3.74 -4.09
C ARG A 9 -50.93 -4.26 -2.96
N LEU A 10 -51.49 -5.05 -2.04
CA LEU A 10 -50.73 -5.67 -0.95
C LEU A 10 -49.70 -6.67 -1.48
N LEU A 11 -50.10 -7.52 -2.43
CA LEU A 11 -49.19 -8.46 -3.10
C LEU A 11 -48.05 -7.74 -3.82
N LEU A 12 -48.36 -6.66 -4.55
CA LEU A 12 -47.34 -5.86 -5.23
C LEU A 12 -46.36 -5.23 -4.24
N TRP A 13 -46.86 -4.70 -3.12
CA TRP A 13 -46.02 -4.16 -2.04
C TRP A 13 -45.09 -5.21 -1.43
N LEU A 14 -45.61 -6.42 -1.16
CA LEU A 14 -44.81 -7.51 -0.59
C LEU A 14 -43.71 -7.98 -1.56
N VAL A 15 -44.02 -8.07 -2.86
CA VAL A 15 -43.03 -8.41 -3.89
C VAL A 15 -41.95 -7.35 -3.99
N MET A 16 -42.33 -6.06 -4.00
CA MET A 16 -41.37 -4.96 -4.05
C MET A 16 -40.50 -4.87 -2.80
N ALA A 17 -41.07 -5.11 -1.62
CA ALA A 17 -40.31 -5.15 -0.36
C ALA A 17 -39.32 -6.33 -0.33
N ALA A 18 -39.75 -7.52 -0.77
CA ALA A 18 -38.88 -8.68 -0.88
C ALA A 18 -37.74 -8.46 -1.89
N LEU A 19 -38.03 -7.83 -3.03
CA LEU A 19 -37.01 -7.47 -4.02
C LEU A 19 -36.00 -6.45 -3.47
N ALA A 20 -36.46 -5.44 -2.73
CA ALA A 20 -35.59 -4.45 -2.11
C ALA A 20 -34.65 -5.09 -1.06
N VAL A 21 -35.18 -5.98 -0.23
CA VAL A 21 -34.38 -6.75 0.75
C VAL A 21 -33.36 -7.65 0.04
N TRP A 22 -33.77 -8.33 -1.03
CA TRP A 22 -32.88 -9.17 -1.83
C TRP A 22 -31.76 -8.36 -2.49
N LEU A 23 -32.07 -7.22 -3.09
CA LEU A 23 -31.07 -6.31 -3.68
C LEU A 23 -30.11 -5.77 -2.61
N ALA A 24 -30.60 -5.43 -1.42
CA ALA A 24 -29.76 -4.99 -0.31
C ALA A 24 -28.81 -6.11 0.20
N LEU A 25 -29.29 -7.35 0.27
CA LEU A 25 -28.48 -8.53 0.60
C LEU A 25 -27.41 -8.80 -0.46
N VAL A 26 -27.77 -8.78 -1.74
CA VAL A 26 -26.83 -8.97 -2.85
C VAL A 26 -25.78 -7.87 -2.87
N ALA A 27 -26.17 -6.60 -2.68
CA ALA A 27 -25.23 -5.48 -2.59
C ALA A 27 -24.28 -5.62 -1.39
N SER A 28 -24.78 -6.09 -0.24
CA SER A 28 -23.95 -6.34 0.95
C SER A 28 -22.93 -7.46 0.72
N ILE A 29 -23.34 -8.55 0.03
CA ILE A 29 -22.46 -9.66 -0.35
C ILE A 29 -21.42 -9.19 -1.36
N LEU A 30 -21.79 -8.43 -2.39
CA LEU A 30 -20.86 -7.91 -3.40
C LEU A 30 -19.86 -6.91 -2.80
N CYS A 31 -20.29 -6.06 -1.87
CA CYS A 31 -19.39 -5.16 -1.12
C CYS A 31 -18.41 -5.93 -0.22
N ALA A 32 -18.82 -7.09 0.32
CA ALA A 32 -17.94 -7.98 1.08
C ALA A 32 -16.92 -8.72 0.20
N TYR A 33 -17.16 -8.80 -1.13
CA TYR A 33 -16.28 -9.42 -2.12
C TYR A 33 -15.46 -8.43 -2.96
N GLY A 34 -15.56 -7.12 -2.70
CA GLY A 34 -14.69 -6.13 -3.32
C GLY A 34 -13.24 -6.32 -2.85
N ALA A 35 -12.29 -6.26 -3.78
CA ALA A 35 -10.87 -6.31 -3.44
C ALA A 35 -10.54 -5.20 -2.43
N THR A 36 -9.87 -5.56 -1.35
CA THR A 36 -9.42 -4.60 -0.35
C THR A 36 -8.38 -3.64 -0.95
N PRO A 37 -8.12 -2.47 -0.35
CA PRO A 37 -7.06 -1.58 -0.81
C PRO A 37 -5.68 -2.26 -0.96
N ALA A 38 -5.36 -3.23 -0.10
CA ALA A 38 -4.10 -3.95 -0.19
C ALA A 38 -4.08 -4.96 -1.35
N GLN A 39 -5.17 -5.72 -1.55
CA GLN A 39 -5.31 -6.64 -2.68
C GLN A 39 -5.27 -5.88 -4.01
N ASP A 40 -5.99 -4.76 -4.08
CA ASP A 40 -6.00 -3.84 -5.22
C ASP A 40 -4.60 -3.32 -5.57
N PHE A 41 -3.88 -2.81 -4.57
CA PHE A 41 -2.54 -2.28 -4.78
C PHE A 41 -1.56 -3.40 -5.15
N TYR A 42 -1.64 -4.55 -4.47
CA TYR A 42 -0.81 -5.71 -4.76
C TYR A 42 -1.02 -6.22 -6.20
N ALA A 43 -2.27 -6.31 -6.66
CA ALA A 43 -2.58 -6.70 -8.03
C ALA A 43 -1.96 -5.73 -9.05
N ALA A 44 -2.05 -4.42 -8.81
CA ALA A 44 -1.42 -3.41 -9.66
C ALA A 44 0.12 -3.54 -9.63
N ALA A 45 0.72 -3.73 -8.45
CA ALA A 45 2.16 -3.86 -8.28
C ALA A 45 2.72 -5.15 -8.92
N ARG A 46 1.95 -6.24 -8.95
CA ARG A 46 2.32 -7.49 -9.67
C ARG A 46 2.52 -7.27 -11.16
N GLY A 47 1.80 -6.32 -11.76
CA GLY A 47 1.95 -5.95 -13.16
C GLY A 47 3.16 -5.06 -13.45
N GLN A 48 3.93 -4.65 -12.45
CA GLN A 48 5.05 -3.72 -12.59
C GLN A 48 6.40 -4.45 -12.50
N PRO A 49 7.15 -4.59 -13.60
CA PRO A 49 8.48 -5.18 -13.57
C PRO A 49 9.47 -4.35 -12.74
N GLY A 50 10.42 -5.04 -12.10
CA GLY A 50 11.53 -4.40 -11.39
C GLY A 50 11.25 -4.04 -9.93
N ILE A 51 10.11 -4.47 -9.38
CA ILE A 51 9.79 -4.36 -7.95
C ILE A 51 9.18 -5.66 -7.45
N ASN A 52 9.39 -5.96 -6.17
CA ASN A 52 8.61 -6.98 -5.50
C ASN A 52 7.22 -6.42 -5.16
N ALA A 53 6.17 -7.00 -5.72
CA ALA A 53 4.80 -6.51 -5.54
C ALA A 53 4.39 -6.45 -4.06
N TYR A 54 4.70 -7.50 -3.29
CA TYR A 54 4.32 -7.57 -1.89
C TYR A 54 5.13 -6.59 -1.02
N ALA A 55 6.43 -6.43 -1.30
CA ALA A 55 7.24 -5.42 -0.62
C ALA A 55 6.72 -4.01 -0.89
N ALA A 56 6.38 -3.70 -2.15
CA ALA A 56 5.81 -2.41 -2.54
C ALA A 56 4.45 -2.15 -1.85
N THR A 57 3.60 -3.17 -1.75
CA THR A 57 2.32 -3.09 -1.01
C THR A 57 2.55 -2.78 0.47
N CYS A 58 3.46 -3.51 1.14
CA CYS A 58 3.77 -3.29 2.55
C CYS A 58 4.34 -1.89 2.79
N GLN A 59 5.30 -1.48 1.97
CA GLN A 59 5.86 -0.14 2.07
C GLN A 59 4.78 0.91 1.84
N SER A 60 3.94 0.74 0.82
CA SER A 60 2.89 1.71 0.56
C SER A 60 1.87 1.80 1.70
N ALA A 61 1.49 0.68 2.30
CA ALA A 61 0.61 0.67 3.46
C ALA A 61 1.23 1.39 4.68
N VAL A 62 2.53 1.22 4.93
CA VAL A 62 3.25 1.96 5.99
C VAL A 62 3.28 3.46 5.72
N GLU A 63 3.67 3.86 4.52
CA GLU A 63 3.87 5.26 4.13
C GLU A 63 2.57 6.06 4.05
N THR A 64 1.45 5.38 3.83
CA THR A 64 0.15 6.01 3.60
C THR A 64 -0.86 5.75 4.72
N GLY A 65 -0.49 4.99 5.75
CA GLY A 65 -1.44 4.54 6.77
C GLY A 65 -2.61 3.78 6.15
N TYR A 66 -2.32 2.67 5.45
CA TYR A 66 -3.33 1.87 4.71
C TYR A 66 -4.09 2.66 3.64
N TRP A 67 -3.37 3.45 2.83
CA TRP A 67 -3.93 4.26 1.74
C TRP A 67 -4.97 5.29 2.20
N GLN A 68 -4.92 5.70 3.47
CA GLN A 68 -5.81 6.72 4.02
C GLN A 68 -5.20 8.12 4.01
N SER A 69 -3.89 8.24 3.82
CA SER A 69 -3.21 9.54 3.84
C SER A 69 -3.70 10.49 2.76
N GLU A 70 -3.63 11.78 3.08
CA GLU A 70 -3.90 12.85 2.12
C GLU A 70 -3.02 12.74 0.88
N LEU A 71 -1.73 12.40 1.06
CA LEU A 71 -0.77 12.26 -0.03
C LEU A 71 -1.17 11.16 -1.02
N TRP A 72 -1.70 10.03 -0.52
CA TRP A 72 -2.24 9.00 -1.39
C TRP A 72 -3.49 9.48 -2.12
N ARG A 73 -4.50 9.96 -1.36
CA ARG A 73 -5.81 10.32 -1.92
C ARG A 73 -5.74 11.45 -2.95
N ARG A 74 -4.85 12.42 -2.75
CA ARG A 74 -4.74 13.61 -3.63
C ARG A 74 -3.71 13.46 -4.74
N ALA A 75 -2.74 12.55 -4.59
CA ALA A 75 -1.58 12.51 -5.48
C ALA A 75 -1.11 11.12 -5.91
N TYR A 76 -1.78 10.04 -5.48
CA TYR A 76 -1.40 8.65 -5.75
C TYR A 76 0.05 8.32 -5.39
N ASN A 77 0.66 9.07 -4.47
CA ASN A 77 2.06 8.88 -4.11
C ASN A 77 2.15 7.93 -2.91
N GLY A 78 2.28 6.65 -3.21
CA GLY A 78 2.23 5.57 -2.23
C GLY A 78 3.49 5.44 -1.38
N ALA A 79 4.58 6.16 -1.67
CA ALA A 79 5.86 5.99 -0.96
C ALA A 79 6.50 7.32 -0.52
N GLY A 80 5.75 8.43 -0.52
CA GLY A 80 6.29 9.71 -0.06
C GLY A 80 7.40 10.28 -0.96
N ILE A 81 7.43 9.93 -2.26
CA ILE A 81 8.51 10.34 -3.16
C ILE A 81 8.51 11.87 -3.32
N LYS A 82 9.62 12.50 -2.92
CA LYS A 82 9.80 13.95 -2.99
C LYS A 82 9.87 14.44 -4.44
N ALA A 83 9.36 15.65 -4.66
CA ALA A 83 9.51 16.41 -5.89
C ALA A 83 10.66 17.42 -5.68
N PRO A 84 11.91 17.05 -5.98
CA PRO A 84 13.05 17.95 -5.82
C PRO A 84 13.00 19.11 -6.84
N PRO A 85 13.82 20.16 -6.69
CA PRO A 85 13.80 21.33 -7.57
C PRO A 85 13.83 20.98 -9.06
N GLU A 86 14.65 20.04 -9.49
CA GLU A 86 14.77 19.59 -10.88
C GLU A 86 13.48 18.95 -11.42
N TRP A 87 12.72 18.24 -10.58
CA TRP A 87 11.41 17.69 -10.96
C TRP A 87 10.41 18.81 -11.23
N ARG A 88 10.40 19.82 -10.35
CA ARG A 88 9.47 20.96 -10.44
C ARG A 88 9.85 21.89 -11.60
N ALA A 89 11.14 22.15 -11.81
CA ALA A 89 11.64 22.96 -12.92
C ALA A 89 11.33 22.34 -14.29
N ALA A 90 11.27 21.01 -14.38
CA ALA A 90 10.83 20.28 -15.57
C ALA A 90 9.30 20.31 -15.80
N GLY A 91 8.54 21.09 -15.03
CA GLY A 91 7.08 21.20 -15.18
C GLY A 91 6.30 19.94 -14.77
N LYS A 92 6.92 18.99 -14.07
CA LYS A 92 6.26 17.74 -13.69
C LYS A 92 5.30 17.93 -12.52
N PRO A 93 4.17 17.20 -12.46
CA PRO A 93 3.17 17.40 -11.41
C PRO A 93 3.72 17.13 -10.01
N TYR A 94 3.33 17.98 -9.05
CA TYR A 94 3.65 17.84 -7.64
C TYR A 94 2.50 18.36 -6.76
N ILE A 95 2.52 18.00 -5.49
CA ILE A 95 1.66 18.53 -4.45
C ILE A 95 2.52 19.11 -3.31
N ARG A 96 2.06 20.22 -2.74
CA ARG A 96 2.64 20.84 -1.56
C ARG A 96 1.85 20.40 -0.33
N ILE A 97 2.54 19.84 0.66
CA ILE A 97 1.98 19.50 1.97
C ILE A 97 2.70 20.34 3.01
N ALA A 98 1.93 21.12 3.77
CA ALA A 98 2.42 21.92 4.86
C ALA A 98 2.29 21.14 6.17
N SER A 99 3.41 20.92 6.87
CA SER A 99 3.43 20.33 8.20
C SER A 99 3.80 21.39 9.24
N ARG A 100 3.03 21.45 10.34
CA ARG A 100 3.43 22.21 11.52
C ARG A 100 4.50 21.41 12.24
N GLU A 101 5.70 21.97 12.32
CA GLU A 101 6.79 21.44 13.13
C GLU A 101 7.01 22.36 14.32
N TYR A 102 7.21 21.78 15.50
CA TYR A 102 7.64 22.52 16.67
C TYR A 102 9.16 22.55 16.71
N SER A 103 9.76 23.73 16.61
CA SER A 103 11.21 23.92 16.65
C SER A 103 11.54 25.18 17.45
N ASN A 104 12.50 25.07 18.39
CA ASN A 104 12.97 26.17 19.24
C ASN A 104 11.84 26.96 19.92
N GLY A 105 10.83 26.27 20.48
CA GLY A 105 9.74 26.92 21.22
C GLY A 105 8.62 27.51 20.35
N LYS A 106 8.68 27.38 19.02
CA LYS A 106 7.68 27.93 18.08
C LYS A 106 7.20 26.88 17.09
N TYR A 107 5.94 26.98 16.69
CA TYR A 107 5.43 26.25 15.53
C TYR A 107 5.91 26.93 14.26
N ILE A 108 6.79 26.26 13.51
CA ILE A 108 7.17 26.63 12.15
C ILE A 108 6.41 25.76 11.16
N THR A 109 5.97 26.34 10.04
CA THR A 109 5.38 25.54 8.97
C THR A 109 6.50 25.12 8.03
N ARG A 110 6.77 23.82 7.92
CA ARG A 110 7.64 23.29 6.87
C ARG A 110 6.79 22.83 5.71
N GLU A 111 7.15 23.31 4.53
CA GLU A 111 6.54 22.85 3.28
C GLU A 111 7.38 21.73 2.68
N SER A 112 6.73 20.60 2.41
CA SER A 112 7.31 19.52 1.63
C SER A 112 6.62 19.43 0.27
N TYR A 113 7.43 19.19 -0.76
CA TYR A 113 6.98 18.98 -2.13
C TYR A 113 7.09 17.50 -2.46
N PHE A 114 5.98 16.91 -2.90
CA PHE A 114 5.89 15.49 -3.26
C PHE A 114 5.46 15.34 -4.70
N ARG A 115 5.96 14.32 -5.39
CA ARG A 115 5.51 14.00 -6.75
C ARG A 115 4.02 13.69 -6.73
N ARG A 116 3.31 14.11 -7.78
CA ARG A 116 1.91 13.81 -8.01
C ARG A 116 1.77 12.96 -9.25
N TYR A 117 0.92 11.94 -9.16
CA TYR A 117 0.62 11.04 -10.26
C TYR A 117 -0.87 11.11 -10.59
N GLY A 118 -1.20 10.84 -11.86
CA GLY A 118 -2.59 10.73 -12.31
C GLY A 118 -3.23 9.39 -11.98
N SER A 119 -2.42 8.37 -11.68
CA SER A 119 -2.89 7.02 -11.40
C SER A 119 -1.90 6.22 -10.56
N ARG A 120 -2.40 5.11 -9.98
CA ARG A 120 -1.59 4.10 -9.28
C ARG A 120 -0.49 3.53 -10.17
N ALA A 121 -0.80 3.25 -11.44
CA ALA A 121 0.15 2.72 -12.41
C ALA A 121 1.31 3.71 -12.70
N ALA A 122 1.00 4.99 -12.87
CA ALA A 122 2.02 6.02 -13.06
C ALA A 122 2.96 6.14 -11.84
N PHE A 123 2.41 6.02 -10.63
CA PHE A 123 3.22 5.95 -9.41
C PHE A 123 4.12 4.70 -9.38
N LEU A 124 3.57 3.52 -9.65
CA LEU A 124 4.32 2.26 -9.63
C LEU A 124 5.46 2.25 -10.64
N ALA A 125 5.26 2.83 -11.82
CA ALA A 125 6.31 2.99 -12.82
C ALA A 125 7.46 3.91 -12.35
N ASP A 126 7.14 5.07 -11.76
CA ASP A 126 8.15 5.99 -11.21
C ASP A 126 8.85 5.39 -9.99
N TYR A 127 8.10 4.68 -9.13
CA TYR A 127 8.63 3.95 -7.99
C TYR A 127 9.61 2.85 -8.44
N ALA A 128 9.26 2.05 -9.45
CA ALA A 128 10.15 1.03 -10.01
C ALA A 128 11.42 1.64 -10.62
N ALA A 129 11.29 2.77 -11.35
CA ALA A 129 12.44 3.49 -11.87
C ALA A 129 13.35 4.00 -10.74
N LYS A 130 12.78 4.51 -9.64
CA LYS A 130 13.53 4.92 -8.45
C LYS A 130 14.23 3.75 -7.79
N ILE A 131 13.55 2.62 -7.57
CA ILE A 131 14.16 1.41 -6.99
C ILE A 131 15.33 0.94 -7.84
N ARG A 132 15.15 0.83 -9.17
CA ARG A 132 16.23 0.44 -10.09
C ARG A 132 17.43 1.38 -10.03
N LYS A 133 17.19 2.70 -9.98
CA LYS A 133 18.25 3.70 -10.03
C LYS A 133 18.99 3.85 -8.70
N ASP A 134 18.24 3.95 -7.60
CA ASP A 134 18.72 4.41 -6.30
C ASP A 134 18.90 3.25 -5.30
N TYR A 135 18.21 2.12 -5.47
CA TYR A 135 18.24 0.96 -4.57
C TYR A 135 18.56 -0.33 -5.34
N PRO A 136 19.77 -0.44 -5.94
CA PRO A 136 20.12 -1.56 -6.82
C PRO A 136 20.10 -2.92 -6.11
N TYR A 137 20.36 -2.97 -4.79
CA TYR A 137 20.19 -4.19 -4.00
C TYR A 137 18.71 -4.62 -3.98
N THR A 138 17.78 -3.72 -3.64
CA THR A 138 16.34 -3.99 -3.69
C THR A 138 15.87 -4.42 -5.09
N TYR A 139 16.39 -3.77 -6.14
CA TYR A 139 16.08 -4.14 -7.53
C TYR A 139 16.54 -5.57 -7.87
N LYS A 140 17.80 -5.91 -7.52
CA LYS A 140 18.40 -7.23 -7.77
C LYS A 140 17.65 -8.35 -7.04
N HIS A 141 17.18 -8.09 -5.83
CA HIS A 141 16.47 -9.05 -4.98
C HIS A 141 14.95 -8.84 -4.99
N SER A 142 14.39 -8.44 -6.13
CA SER A 142 12.94 -8.20 -6.30
C SER A 142 12.09 -9.48 -6.25
N ASP A 143 12.73 -10.64 -6.19
CA ASP A 143 12.14 -11.95 -5.93
C ASP A 143 11.83 -12.21 -4.44
N ASN A 144 12.47 -11.48 -3.52
CA ASN A 144 12.29 -11.66 -2.07
C ASN A 144 11.98 -10.34 -1.34
N PHE A 145 10.82 -10.28 -0.68
CA PHE A 145 10.36 -9.05 -0.04
C PHE A 145 11.19 -8.62 1.19
N LEU A 146 11.77 -9.56 1.94
CA LEU A 146 12.61 -9.25 3.10
C LEU A 146 13.94 -8.64 2.66
N LEU A 147 14.54 -9.18 1.58
CA LEU A 147 15.73 -8.59 0.96
C LEU A 147 15.42 -7.24 0.32
N CYS A 148 14.21 -7.05 -0.22
CA CYS A 148 13.75 -5.73 -0.67
C CYS A 148 13.75 -4.73 0.49
N PHE A 149 13.19 -5.08 1.65
CA PHE A 149 13.18 -4.21 2.84
C PHE A 149 14.59 -3.90 3.33
N ALA A 150 15.47 -4.90 3.38
CA ALA A 150 16.87 -4.70 3.76
C ALA A 150 17.59 -3.77 2.77
N GLY A 151 17.33 -3.92 1.47
CA GLY A 151 17.90 -3.10 0.42
C GLY A 151 17.51 -1.63 0.48
N LEU A 152 16.38 -1.28 1.11
CA LEU A 152 15.99 0.12 1.34
C LEU A 152 16.96 0.86 2.26
N TYR A 153 17.80 0.16 3.02
CA TYR A 153 18.91 0.74 3.81
C TYR A 153 20.22 0.85 3.02
N ARG A 154 20.28 0.26 1.82
CA ARG A 154 21.48 0.15 0.98
C ARG A 154 21.37 0.99 -0.29
N GLY A 155 20.71 2.14 -0.18
CA GLY A 155 20.52 3.06 -1.30
C GLY A 155 21.80 3.83 -1.64
N ARG A 156 21.98 4.18 -2.91
CA ARG A 156 23.15 4.93 -3.41
C ARG A 156 23.32 6.30 -2.75
N LEU A 157 22.20 6.91 -2.36
CA LEU A 157 22.15 8.23 -1.70
C LEU A 157 21.79 8.09 -0.21
N GLY A 158 21.95 6.89 0.36
CA GLY A 158 21.55 6.56 1.72
C GLY A 158 20.22 5.78 1.80
N SER A 159 19.80 5.53 3.03
CA SER A 159 18.57 4.80 3.35
C SER A 159 17.31 5.52 2.87
N TRP A 160 16.26 4.77 2.54
CA TRP A 160 14.94 5.29 2.17
C TRP A 160 14.34 6.20 3.26
N ALA A 161 14.42 5.74 4.51
CA ALA A 161 13.96 6.48 5.67
C ALA A 161 15.11 6.65 6.68
N THR A 162 15.10 7.76 7.42
CA THR A 162 16.00 8.01 8.55
C THR A 162 15.54 7.32 9.84
N ASP A 163 14.30 6.81 9.87
CA ASP A 163 13.75 6.10 11.01
C ASP A 163 14.44 4.76 11.24
N ARG A 164 15.05 4.61 12.41
CA ARG A 164 15.75 3.37 12.81
C ARG A 164 14.80 2.17 12.93
N LYS A 165 13.51 2.38 13.12
CA LYS A 165 12.48 1.32 13.20
C LYS A 165 11.81 1.02 11.87
N TYR A 166 12.28 1.60 10.75
CA TYR A 166 11.60 1.45 9.46
C TYR A 166 11.49 -0.01 8.99
N PHE A 167 12.57 -0.79 9.11
CA PHE A 167 12.56 -2.22 8.81
C PHE A 167 11.54 -3.00 9.66
N GLU A 168 11.47 -2.70 10.95
CA GLU A 168 10.50 -3.31 11.87
C GLU A 168 9.05 -2.97 11.46
N LYS A 169 8.79 -1.72 11.09
CA LYS A 169 7.48 -1.27 10.58
C LYS A 169 7.07 -2.04 9.33
N LEU A 170 8.00 -2.23 8.39
CA LEU A 170 7.75 -3.00 7.16
C LEU A 170 7.51 -4.48 7.46
N THR A 171 8.29 -5.07 8.36
CA THR A 171 8.15 -6.48 8.75
C THR A 171 6.81 -6.73 9.43
N ARG A 172 6.43 -5.89 10.40
CA ARG A 172 5.11 -5.94 11.05
C ARG A 172 3.97 -5.78 10.04
N MET A 173 4.14 -4.86 9.08
CA MET A 173 3.15 -4.65 8.02
C MET A 173 3.01 -5.88 7.12
N ALA A 174 4.12 -6.53 6.76
CA ALA A 174 4.09 -7.77 6.01
C ALA A 174 3.26 -8.82 6.75
N VAL A 175 3.60 -9.14 8.01
CA VAL A 175 2.82 -10.12 8.79
C VAL A 175 1.33 -9.76 8.85
N ARG A 176 1.00 -8.48 9.06
CA ARG A 176 -0.40 -8.03 9.10
C ARG A 176 -1.13 -8.21 7.77
N LEU A 177 -0.49 -7.94 6.64
CA LEU A 177 -1.10 -8.05 5.31
C LEU A 177 -1.06 -9.47 4.74
N ALA A 178 -0.20 -10.34 5.27
CA ALA A 178 0.03 -11.67 4.70
C ALA A 178 -1.25 -12.53 4.57
N PRO A 179 -2.14 -12.63 5.59
CA PRO A 179 -3.36 -13.42 5.46
C PRO A 179 -4.28 -12.92 4.35
N GLU A 180 -4.37 -11.59 4.19
CA GLU A 180 -5.22 -10.94 3.19
C GLU A 180 -4.69 -11.11 1.76
N ILE A 181 -3.37 -11.15 1.59
CA ILE A 181 -2.70 -11.23 0.29
C ILE A 181 -2.45 -12.68 -0.15
N PHE A 182 -2.06 -13.56 0.77
CA PHE A 182 -1.64 -14.94 0.47
C PHE A 182 -2.66 -15.99 0.91
N GLY A 183 -3.73 -15.61 1.62
CA GLY A 183 -4.73 -16.55 2.11
C GLY A 183 -4.15 -17.53 3.14
N PRO A 184 -4.72 -18.74 3.28
CA PRO A 184 -4.34 -19.70 4.33
C PRO A 184 -2.85 -20.09 4.37
N ALA A 185 -2.16 -20.04 3.23
CA ALA A 185 -0.74 -20.40 3.11
C ALA A 185 0.23 -19.25 3.46
N TRP A 186 -0.26 -18.16 4.05
CA TRP A 186 0.53 -16.96 4.29
C TRP A 186 1.76 -17.23 5.18
N HIS A 187 1.61 -18.04 6.23
CA HIS A 187 2.68 -18.33 7.18
C HIS A 187 3.86 -19.03 6.50
N ASP A 188 3.58 -20.12 5.78
CA ASP A 188 4.58 -20.85 4.98
C ASP A 188 5.29 -19.95 3.97
N LYS A 189 4.57 -19.02 3.33
CA LYS A 189 5.17 -18.06 2.39
C LYS A 189 6.16 -17.11 3.07
N LEU A 190 5.83 -16.59 4.26
CA LEU A 190 6.74 -15.73 4.99
C LEU A 190 7.96 -16.50 5.50
N LEU A 191 7.76 -17.71 6.02
CA LEU A 191 8.86 -18.57 6.47
C LEU A 191 9.79 -18.94 5.31
N THR A 192 9.25 -19.33 4.16
CA THR A 192 10.04 -19.62 2.95
C THR A 192 10.86 -18.40 2.52
N ALA A 193 10.27 -17.20 2.54
CA ALA A 193 10.99 -15.99 2.21
C ALA A 193 12.10 -15.67 3.22
N TYR A 194 11.89 -15.94 4.50
CA TYR A 194 12.93 -15.80 5.52
C TYR A 194 14.07 -16.79 5.32
N GLU A 195 13.77 -18.08 5.12
CA GLU A 195 14.78 -19.13 4.92
C GLU A 195 15.65 -18.84 3.69
N TYR A 196 15.05 -18.32 2.61
CA TYR A 196 15.78 -17.84 1.45
C TYR A 196 16.74 -16.68 1.80
N ALA A 197 16.28 -15.73 2.60
CA ALA A 197 16.99 -14.46 2.86
C ALA A 197 17.99 -14.52 4.02
N ARG A 198 17.89 -15.49 4.94
CA ARG A 198 18.52 -15.47 6.28
C ARG A 198 20.03 -15.21 6.28
N ASN A 199 20.74 -15.71 5.27
CA ASN A 199 22.20 -15.58 5.16
C ASN A 199 22.65 -14.22 4.62
N GLU A 200 21.77 -13.46 3.98
CA GLU A 200 22.06 -12.12 3.46
C GLU A 200 21.60 -10.98 4.38
N LEU A 201 20.73 -11.30 5.34
CA LEU A 201 20.21 -10.37 6.32
C LEU A 201 21.26 -10.04 7.40
N GLU A 202 21.21 -8.82 7.93
CA GLU A 202 21.99 -8.44 9.11
C GLU A 202 21.46 -9.16 10.36
N PRO A 203 22.30 -9.37 11.41
CA PRO A 203 21.86 -10.00 12.65
C PRO A 203 20.61 -9.35 13.25
N TRP A 204 20.58 -8.02 13.35
CA TRP A 204 19.44 -7.29 13.92
C TRP A 204 18.16 -7.41 13.07
N GLN A 205 18.29 -7.59 11.74
CA GLN A 205 17.14 -7.81 10.85
C GLN A 205 16.55 -9.19 11.08
N ARG A 206 17.39 -10.22 11.23
CA ARG A 206 16.95 -11.58 11.57
C ARG A 206 16.20 -11.62 12.90
N GLU A 207 16.72 -10.94 13.92
CA GLU A 207 16.07 -10.90 15.23
C GLU A 207 14.70 -10.22 15.18
N ILE A 208 14.56 -9.13 14.42
CA ILE A 208 13.24 -8.52 14.17
C ILE A 208 12.31 -9.52 13.49
N ILE A 209 12.73 -10.17 12.41
CA ILE A 209 11.87 -11.09 11.65
C ILE A 209 11.38 -12.25 12.52
N LYS A 210 12.28 -12.90 13.26
CA LYS A 210 11.93 -13.99 14.18
C LYS A 210 10.95 -13.57 15.26
N GLY A 211 10.93 -12.30 15.65
CA GLY A 211 9.96 -11.77 16.61
C GLY A 211 8.53 -11.64 16.06
N TYR A 212 8.34 -11.77 14.75
CA TYR A 212 7.04 -11.61 14.08
C TYR A 212 6.57 -12.84 13.29
N LEU A 213 7.45 -13.80 12.99
CA LEU A 213 7.12 -15.08 12.31
C LEU A 213 6.85 -16.20 13.32
#